data_AF-A0A645FZ93-F1
#
_entry.id   AF-A0A645FZ93-F1
#
_cell.length_a   1.000
_cell.length_b   1.000
_cell.length_c   1.000
_cell.angle_alpha   90.00
_cell.angle_beta   90.00
_cell.angle_gamma   90.00
#
_symmetry.space_group_name_H-M   'P 1'
#
loop_
_entity.id
_entity.type
_entity.pdbx_description
1 polymer ?
#
loop_
_entity_poly.entity_id
_entity_poly.type
_entity_poly.pdbx_seq_one_letter_code
_entity_poly.pdbx_strand_id
1 'polypeptide(L)'
;MGYTIGNDVTARDLQERDGQWTRAKGFDTFCPIGPYIETDLDAADTLITCRVNAELRQMSSTKEMVFTIPQIVAFVSSVMTLEPGDPIFTGTPSGVGVIEDGDSVEITIEGIGQLRNSVEAG
;
A
#
# COMPACT_ATOMS: atom_id res chain seq x y z
N MET A 1 1.92 7.03 -16.82
CA MET A 1 2.24 6.39 -15.53
C MET A 1 2.21 7.47 -14.47
N GLY A 2 1.85 7.11 -13.25
CA GLY A 2 1.92 8.00 -12.10
C GLY A 2 1.86 7.18 -10.82
N TYR A 3 1.99 7.87 -9.69
CA TYR A 3 2.07 7.28 -8.37
C TYR A 3 0.88 7.70 -7.53
N THR A 4 0.41 6.80 -6.69
CA THR A 4 -0.64 7.07 -5.72
C THR A 4 -0.38 6.26 -4.46
N ILE A 5 -1.18 6.47 -3.44
CA ILE A 5 -1.04 5.77 -2.16
C ILE A 5 -2.03 4.60 -2.17
N GLY A 6 -1.57 3.44 -1.72
CA GLY A 6 -2.39 2.25 -1.55
C GLY A 6 -2.25 1.68 -0.14
N ASN A 7 -3.34 1.15 0.41
CA ASN A 7 -3.31 0.37 1.66
C ASN A 7 -3.66 -1.10 1.35
N ASP A 8 -2.70 -2.02 1.58
CA ASP A 8 -2.87 -3.46 1.37
C ASP A 8 -3.39 -4.12 2.65
N VAL A 9 -4.69 -3.94 2.92
CA VAL A 9 -5.34 -4.46 4.13
C VAL A 9 -5.33 -5.99 4.08
N THR A 10 -5.01 -6.62 5.20
CA THR A 10 -4.84 -8.08 5.25
C THR A 10 -5.46 -8.69 6.50
N ALA A 11 -6.34 -9.67 6.31
CA ALA A 11 -6.80 -10.57 7.36
C ALA A 11 -5.71 -11.63 7.66
N ARG A 12 -4.92 -11.40 8.71
CA ARG A 12 -3.71 -12.21 9.00
C ARG A 12 -4.03 -13.66 9.37
N ASP A 13 -5.13 -13.91 10.06
CA ASP A 13 -5.61 -15.25 10.39
C ASP A 13 -5.90 -16.09 9.13
N LEU A 14 -6.51 -15.48 8.11
CA LEU A 14 -6.79 -16.12 6.83
C LEU A 14 -5.52 -16.32 6.00
N GLN A 15 -4.60 -15.36 6.06
CA GLN A 15 -3.30 -15.45 5.39
C GLN A 15 -2.50 -16.67 5.88
N GLU A 16 -2.49 -16.89 7.20
CA GLU A 16 -1.81 -18.02 7.83
C GLU A 16 -2.52 -19.35 7.54
N ARG A 17 -3.85 -19.37 7.58
CA ARG A 17 -4.64 -20.60 7.43
C ARG A 17 -4.68 -21.13 5.99
N ASP A 18 -4.77 -20.25 4.99
CA ASP A 18 -5.12 -20.64 3.63
C ASP A 18 -3.91 -20.93 2.74
N GLY A 19 -2.71 -20.49 3.15
CA GLY A 19 -1.47 -20.59 2.37
C GLY A 19 -1.42 -19.63 1.17
N GLN A 20 -2.47 -19.58 0.35
CA GLN A 20 -2.68 -18.55 -0.67
C GLN A 20 -3.35 -17.32 -0.05
N TRP A 21 -2.91 -16.13 -0.44
CA TRP A 21 -3.30 -14.89 0.24
C TRP A 21 -4.49 -14.16 -0.41
N THR A 22 -5.00 -14.65 -1.54
CA THR A 22 -6.07 -13.99 -2.30
C THR A 22 -7.28 -13.68 -1.44
N ARG A 23 -7.75 -14.64 -0.61
CA ARG A 23 -8.87 -14.39 0.28
C ARG A 23 -8.53 -13.36 1.37
N ALA A 24 -7.35 -13.47 1.98
CA ALA A 24 -6.93 -12.58 3.06
C ALA A 24 -6.80 -11.11 2.63
N LYS A 25 -6.61 -10.85 1.33
CA LYS A 25 -6.35 -9.52 0.75
C LYS A 25 -7.44 -9.02 -0.20
N GLY A 26 -8.43 -9.86 -0.51
CA GLY A 26 -9.40 -9.64 -1.58
C GLY A 26 -10.82 -9.37 -1.09
N PHE A 27 -11.03 -9.09 0.20
CA PHE A 27 -12.33 -8.62 0.67
C PHE A 27 -12.65 -7.25 0.06
N ASP A 28 -13.94 -6.96 -0.06
CA ASP A 28 -14.40 -5.62 -0.37
C ASP A 28 -13.76 -4.63 0.62
N THR A 29 -13.43 -3.43 0.12
CA THR A 29 -12.74 -2.35 0.84
C THR A 29 -11.29 -2.61 1.29
N PHE A 30 -10.67 -3.78 1.00
CA PHE A 30 -9.29 -4.08 1.44
C PHE A 30 -8.17 -3.48 0.56
N CYS A 31 -8.55 -2.75 -0.49
CA CYS A 31 -7.62 -2.04 -1.37
C CYS A 31 -7.96 -0.54 -1.51
N PRO A 32 -7.89 0.27 -0.43
CA PRO A 32 -7.99 1.72 -0.56
C PRO A 32 -6.84 2.27 -1.41
N ILE A 33 -7.17 3.10 -2.41
CA ILE A 33 -6.22 3.76 -3.31
C ILE A 33 -6.60 5.24 -3.46
N GLY A 34 -5.63 6.15 -3.41
CA GLY A 34 -5.85 7.58 -3.61
C GLY A 34 -4.78 8.47 -2.96
N PRO A 35 -5.07 9.75 -2.71
CA PRO A 35 -6.30 10.47 -3.08
C PRO A 35 -6.36 10.87 -4.56
N TYR A 36 -5.22 10.89 -5.24
CA TYR A 36 -5.06 11.15 -6.68
C TYR A 36 -3.79 10.48 -7.20
N ILE A 37 -3.54 10.59 -8.51
CA ILE A 37 -2.33 10.10 -9.15
C ILE A 37 -1.41 11.29 -9.43
N GLU A 38 -0.21 11.28 -8.84
CA GLU A 38 0.86 12.24 -9.11
C GLU A 38 1.71 11.74 -10.28
N THR A 39 1.90 12.57 -11.31
CA THR A 39 2.60 12.20 -12.54
C THR A 39 4.05 12.63 -12.57
N ASP A 40 4.44 13.62 -11.76
CA ASP A 40 5.75 14.27 -11.82
C ASP A 40 6.62 13.98 -10.57
N LEU A 41 6.29 12.93 -9.80
CA LEU A 41 7.03 12.53 -8.60
C LEU A 41 8.39 11.89 -8.93
N ASP A 42 9.46 12.36 -8.29
CA ASP A 42 10.70 11.59 -8.15
C ASP A 42 10.56 10.60 -6.97
N ALA A 43 10.29 9.34 -7.31
CA ALA A 43 10.03 8.27 -6.34
C ALA A 43 11.31 7.60 -5.79
N ALA A 44 12.52 8.12 -6.06
CA ALA A 44 13.77 7.45 -5.69
C ALA A 44 14.11 7.50 -4.19
N ASP A 45 13.76 8.59 -3.49
CA ASP A 45 13.97 8.76 -2.05
C ASP A 45 12.82 9.56 -1.44
N THR A 46 11.62 8.97 -1.45
CA THR A 46 10.39 9.57 -0.96
C THR A 46 10.02 8.97 0.38
N LEU A 47 9.72 9.82 1.38
CA LEU A 47 9.28 9.35 2.69
C LEU A 47 7.85 8.79 2.64
N ILE A 48 7.65 7.63 3.25
CA ILE A 48 6.36 6.97 3.47
C ILE A 48 6.13 6.84 4.96
N THR A 49 4.95 7.26 5.43
CA THR A 49 4.52 7.09 6.82
C THR A 49 3.12 6.52 6.91
N CYS A 50 2.86 5.71 7.94
CA CYS A 50 1.53 5.22 8.27
C CYS A 50 1.23 5.49 9.75
N ARG A 51 0.04 6.03 10.02
CA ARG A 51 -0.46 6.31 11.36
C ARG A 51 -1.79 5.60 11.59
N VAL A 52 -1.98 5.11 12.81
CA VAL A 52 -3.27 4.61 13.30
C VAL A 52 -3.63 5.49 14.49
N ASN A 53 -4.76 6.19 14.40
CA ASN A 53 -5.19 7.17 15.43
C ASN A 53 -4.09 8.18 15.79
N ALA A 54 -3.45 8.75 14.75
CA ALA A 54 -2.29 9.65 14.83
C ALA A 54 -0.98 9.05 15.38
N GLU A 55 -0.99 7.84 15.93
CA GLU A 55 0.22 7.15 16.40
C GLU A 55 1.03 6.64 15.20
N LEU A 56 2.34 6.96 15.15
CA LEU A 56 3.22 6.48 14.08
C LEU A 56 3.40 4.97 14.19
N ARG A 57 3.04 4.22 13.14
CA ARG A 57 3.24 2.77 13.08
C ARG A 57 4.33 2.37 12.08
N GLN A 58 4.41 3.06 10.95
CA GLN A 58 5.39 2.77 9.91
C GLN A 58 6.06 4.06 9.43
N MET A 59 7.35 4.00 9.16
CA MET A 59 8.14 5.08 8.58
C MET A 59 9.34 4.50 7.83
N SER A 60 9.47 4.80 6.55
CA SER A 60 10.64 4.44 5.74
C SER A 60 10.72 5.33 4.50
N SER A 61 11.82 5.25 3.76
CA SER A 61 11.95 5.84 2.44
C SER A 61 11.88 4.77 1.34
N THR A 62 11.44 5.15 0.14
CA THR A 62 11.52 4.34 -1.08
C THR A 62 12.95 3.96 -1.47
N LYS A 63 13.98 4.68 -0.99
CA LYS A 63 15.38 4.29 -1.21
C LYS A 63 15.76 2.96 -0.56
N GLU A 64 15.01 2.56 0.48
CA GLU A 64 15.23 1.31 1.22
C GLU A 64 14.51 0.12 0.55
N MET A 65 13.88 0.32 -0.61
CA MET A 65 13.23 -0.75 -1.35
C MET A 65 14.24 -1.79 -1.84
N VAL A 66 13.96 -3.06 -1.54
CA VAL A 66 14.79 -4.20 -1.99
C VAL A 66 14.79 -4.33 -3.52
N PHE A 67 13.64 -4.04 -4.15
CA PHE A 67 13.49 -3.98 -5.60
C PHE A 67 12.97 -2.60 -5.98
N THR A 68 13.61 -1.95 -6.94
CA THR A 68 13.18 -0.62 -7.42
C THR A 68 11.88 -0.72 -8.20
N ILE A 69 11.15 0.39 -8.31
CA ILE A 69 9.88 0.44 -9.06
C ILE A 69 10.06 -0.05 -10.51
N PRO A 70 11.09 0.37 -11.28
CA PRO A 70 11.33 -0.19 -12.61
C PRO A 70 11.56 -1.71 -12.62
N GLN A 71 12.23 -2.27 -11.61
CA GLN A 71 12.44 -3.72 -11.50
C GLN A 71 11.12 -4.46 -11.25
N ILE A 72 10.24 -3.92 -10.39
CA ILE A 72 8.92 -4.50 -10.12
C ILE A 72 8.07 -4.50 -11.39
N VAL A 73 8.00 -3.37 -12.10
CA VAL A 73 7.23 -3.26 -13.37
C VAL A 73 7.77 -4.24 -14.41
N ALA A 74 9.10 -4.31 -14.58
CA ALA A 74 9.74 -5.24 -15.51
C ALA A 74 9.40 -6.70 -15.18
N PHE A 75 9.48 -7.08 -13.89
CA PHE A 75 9.15 -8.43 -13.45
C PHE A 75 7.68 -8.77 -13.71
N VAL A 76 6.74 -7.94 -13.26
CA VAL A 76 5.30 -8.20 -13.44
C VAL A 76 4.95 -8.29 -14.93
N SER A 77 5.47 -7.37 -15.75
CA SER A 77 5.23 -7.36 -17.20
C SER A 77 5.79 -8.58 -17.95
N SER A 78 6.79 -9.26 -17.36
CA SER A 78 7.33 -10.51 -17.91
C SER A 78 6.43 -11.72 -17.62
N VAL A 79 5.55 -11.62 -16.62
CA VAL A 79 4.64 -12.69 -16.18
C VAL A 79 3.26 -12.52 -16.78
N MET A 80 2.76 -11.28 -16.86
CA MET A 80 1.44 -10.95 -17.38
C MET A 80 1.45 -9.60 -18.12
N THR A 81 0.51 -9.41 -19.04
CA THR A 81 0.30 -8.11 -19.69
C THR A 81 -0.23 -7.10 -18.66
N LEU A 82 0.32 -5.88 -18.69
CA LEU A 82 -0.17 -4.74 -17.91
C LEU A 82 -0.96 -3.81 -18.81
N GLU A 83 -2.18 -3.48 -18.42
CA GLU A 83 -3.08 -2.59 -19.14
C GLU A 83 -3.07 -1.17 -18.54
N PRO A 84 -3.43 -0.14 -19.32
CA PRO A 84 -3.60 1.21 -18.79
C PRO A 84 -4.62 1.25 -17.64
N GLY A 85 -4.16 1.65 -16.46
CA GLY A 85 -4.97 1.72 -15.24
C GLY A 85 -4.69 0.63 -14.22
N ASP A 86 -3.90 -0.40 -14.58
CA ASP A 86 -3.52 -1.46 -13.63
C ASP A 86 -2.64 -0.91 -12.49
N PRO A 87 -3.05 -1.07 -11.22
CA PRO A 87 -2.22 -0.70 -10.09
C PRO A 87 -1.22 -1.80 -9.73
N ILE A 88 -0.01 -1.40 -9.34
CA ILE A 88 1.00 -2.29 -8.76
C ILE A 88 1.38 -1.77 -7.38
N PHE A 89 1.17 -2.59 -6.36
CA PHE A 89 1.61 -2.30 -4.99
C PHE A 89 3.08 -2.70 -4.84
N THR A 90 3.90 -1.78 -4.35
CA THR A 90 5.37 -1.93 -4.32
C THR A 90 5.90 -2.54 -3.02
N GLY A 91 5.01 -3.05 -2.17
CA GLY A 91 5.31 -3.55 -0.83
C GLY A 91 5.06 -2.51 0.26
N THR A 92 5.39 -2.88 1.50
CA THR A 92 5.18 -2.05 2.69
C THR A 92 6.44 -2.08 3.58
N PRO A 93 6.79 -0.96 4.24
CA PRO A 93 7.82 -0.95 5.28
C PRO A 93 7.45 -1.81 6.49
N SER A 94 8.42 -2.05 7.38
CA SER A 94 8.18 -2.66 8.69
C SER A 94 7.24 -1.81 9.57
N GLY A 95 6.73 -2.41 10.65
CA GLY A 95 5.79 -1.76 11.57
C GLY A 95 4.31 -1.99 11.23
N VAL A 96 4.01 -2.97 10.37
CA VAL A 96 2.64 -3.43 10.13
C VAL A 96 2.00 -3.87 11.45
N GLY A 97 0.79 -3.38 11.73
CA GLY A 97 0.07 -3.65 12.97
C GLY A 97 -1.39 -3.99 12.74
N VAL A 98 -2.07 -4.34 13.83
CA VAL A 98 -3.52 -4.56 13.85
C VAL A 98 -4.24 -3.22 13.79
N ILE A 99 -5.36 -3.20 13.08
CA ILE A 99 -6.36 -2.13 13.06
C ILE A 99 -7.68 -2.71 13.56
N GLU A 100 -8.41 -1.94 14.35
CA GLU A 100 -9.64 -2.35 15.02
C GLU A 100 -10.83 -1.47 14.61
N ASP A 101 -12.03 -1.89 14.98
CA ASP A 101 -13.25 -1.10 14.79
C ASP A 101 -13.10 0.31 15.40
N GLY A 102 -13.45 1.33 14.63
CA GLY A 102 -13.34 2.73 15.02
C GLY A 102 -11.98 3.39 14.75
N ASP A 103 -10.97 2.63 14.30
CA ASP A 103 -9.65 3.19 13.98
C ASP A 103 -9.69 4.10 12.74
N SER A 104 -8.79 5.09 12.72
CA SER A 104 -8.47 5.89 11.53
C SER A 104 -7.05 5.59 11.08
N VAL A 105 -6.92 5.08 9.85
CA VAL A 105 -5.62 4.80 9.21
C VAL A 105 -5.27 5.95 8.26
N GLU A 106 -4.08 6.50 8.41
CA GLU A 106 -3.55 7.60 7.58
C GLU A 106 -2.19 7.23 7.01
N ILE A 107 -2.11 7.08 5.68
CA ILE A 107 -0.86 6.85 4.96
C ILE A 107 -0.48 8.12 4.24
N THR A 108 0.74 8.61 4.46
CA THR A 108 1.27 9.82 3.81
C THR A 108 2.51 9.46 3.02
N ILE A 109 2.56 9.87 1.76
CA ILE A 109 3.73 9.80 0.90
C ILE A 109 4.13 11.23 0.54
N GLU A 110 5.39 11.59 0.82
CA GLU A 110 5.96 12.88 0.46
C GLU A 110 5.80 13.14 -1.06
N GLY A 111 5.41 14.35 -1.43
CA GLY A 111 5.15 14.69 -2.84
C GLY A 111 3.83 14.18 -3.42
N ILE A 112 3.07 13.32 -2.72
CA ILE A 112 1.71 12.90 -3.14
C ILE A 112 0.63 13.46 -2.20
N GLY A 113 0.77 13.30 -0.88
CA GLY A 113 -0.26 13.70 0.07
C GLY A 113 -0.66 12.57 1.01
N GLN A 114 -1.92 12.54 1.42
CA GLN A 114 -2.43 11.62 2.45
C GLN A 114 -3.66 10.84 1.96
N LEU A 115 -3.63 9.52 2.14
CA LEU A 115 -4.77 8.62 2.04
C LEU A 115 -5.27 8.32 3.46
N ARG A 116 -6.55 8.57 3.73
CA ARG A 116 -7.17 8.36 5.03
C ARG A 116 -8.44 7.52 4.90
N ASN A 117 -8.57 6.51 5.75
CA ASN A 117 -9.74 5.63 5.81
C ASN A 117 -10.14 5.38 7.29
N SER A 118 -11.44 5.39 7.57
CA SER A 118 -11.99 4.86 8.82
C SER A 118 -12.19 3.36 8.72
N VAL A 119 -12.05 2.67 9.84
CA VAL A 119 -12.27 1.22 9.97
C VAL A 119 -13.59 0.98 10.69
N GLU A 120 -14.45 0.17 10.09
CA GLU A 120 -15.74 -0.25 10.67
C GLU A 120 -15.82 -1.77 10.60
N ALA A 121 -16.12 -2.43 11.72
CA ALA A 121 -16.43 -3.86 11.74
C ALA A 121 -17.81 -4.10 11.11
N GLY A 122 -17.85 -4.98 10.11
CA GLY A 122 -19.08 -5.45 9.47
C GLY A 122 -19.82 -6.52 10.25
#